data_AF-A0A7X8RKJ0-F1
#
_entry.id   AF-A0A7X8RKJ0-F1
#
_cell.length_a   1.000
_cell.length_b   1.000
_cell.length_c   1.000
_cell.angle_alpha   90.00
_cell.angle_beta   90.00
_cell.angle_gamma   90.00
#
_symmetry.space_group_name_H-M   'P 1'
#
loop_
_entity.id
_entity.type
_entity.pdbx_description
1 polymer ?
#
loop_
_entity_poly.entity_id
_entity_poly.type
_entity_poly.pdbx_seq_one_letter_code
_entity_poly.pdbx_strand_id
1 'polypeptide(L)'
;MKNTSSSQGIQRGQAISFRIPSDTPDHLIKHLQRLKETERRNFSSKIAEFVLQGVTSSHAREKETISIPLPKSLSKTQRDWLKHQHSEALLGNIVYQLLADPVRATSILAAMNSNSTDIDQALYLQEEKPYKSDQETAEKFNPQVLNDDDLDTFDWDAALQEQASTEEEEELDVEDVDKILGDFLSHMNK
;
A
#
# COMPACT_ATOMS: atom_id res chain seq x y z
N MET A 1 11.64 -25.86 54.50
CA MET A 1 12.20 -24.62 53.92
C MET A 1 11.47 -24.33 52.62
N LYS A 2 11.12 -23.07 52.38
CA LYS A 2 10.07 -22.59 51.47
C LYS A 2 10.46 -22.79 49.99
N ASN A 3 9.58 -23.41 49.20
CA ASN A 3 9.80 -23.64 47.77
C ASN A 3 9.88 -22.32 46.98
N THR A 4 10.94 -22.20 46.20
CA THR A 4 11.14 -21.21 45.15
C THR A 4 10.29 -21.58 43.93
N SER A 5 9.27 -20.79 43.62
CA SER A 5 8.52 -20.89 42.35
C SER A 5 8.75 -19.63 41.50
N SER A 6 9.96 -19.47 40.99
CA SER A 6 10.36 -18.39 40.07
C SER A 6 10.20 -18.82 38.61
N SER A 7 8.99 -19.24 38.21
CA SER A 7 8.66 -19.57 36.80
C SER A 7 7.18 -19.35 36.47
N GLN A 8 6.53 -18.35 37.07
CA GLN A 8 5.11 -18.09 36.87
C GLN A 8 4.96 -16.92 35.90
N GLY A 9 4.83 -17.24 34.60
CA GLY A 9 4.34 -16.25 33.62
C GLY A 9 2.95 -15.73 34.01
N ILE A 10 2.51 -14.64 33.38
CA ILE A 10 1.19 -14.06 33.65
C ILE A 10 0.11 -15.09 33.28
N GLN A 11 -0.76 -15.42 34.23
CA GLN A 11 -1.85 -16.38 34.03
C GLN A 11 -3.19 -15.69 33.77
N ARG A 12 -4.10 -16.36 33.06
CA ARG A 12 -5.47 -15.89 32.85
C ARG A 12 -6.17 -15.75 34.21
N GLY A 13 -6.79 -14.59 34.45
CA GLY A 13 -7.48 -14.29 35.72
C GLY A 13 -6.57 -13.76 36.83
N GLN A 14 -5.26 -13.64 36.60
CA GLN A 14 -4.36 -12.99 37.55
C GLN A 14 -4.64 -11.48 37.59
N ALA A 15 -4.79 -10.93 38.79
CA ALA A 15 -4.94 -9.49 38.97
C ALA A 15 -3.61 -8.76 38.69
N ILE A 16 -3.66 -7.74 37.84
CA ILE A 16 -2.53 -6.86 37.56
C ILE A 16 -2.87 -5.47 38.12
N SER A 17 -1.97 -4.90 38.89
CA SER A 17 -2.12 -3.55 39.47
C SER A 17 -1.19 -2.59 38.74
N PHE A 18 -1.74 -1.45 38.31
CA PHE A 18 -1.00 -0.42 37.60
C PHE A 18 -0.99 0.89 38.39
N ARG A 19 0.09 1.66 38.26
CA ARG A 19 0.18 3.04 38.74
C ARG A 19 0.09 3.99 37.56
N ILE A 20 -0.66 5.06 37.71
CA ILE A 20 -0.74 6.12 36.70
C ILE A 20 0.58 6.92 36.75
N PRO A 21 1.32 7.07 35.63
CA PRO A 21 2.55 7.86 35.58
C PRO A 21 2.30 9.34 35.92
N SER A 22 3.31 10.02 36.47
CA SER A 22 3.21 11.45 36.79
C SER A 22 3.08 12.36 35.57
N ASP A 23 3.54 11.91 34.40
CA ASP A 23 3.49 12.64 33.13
C ASP A 23 2.12 12.50 32.42
N THR A 24 1.14 11.86 33.05
CA THR A 24 -0.17 11.63 32.43
C THR A 24 -0.92 12.96 32.25
N PRO A 25 -1.36 13.32 31.04
CA PRO A 25 -2.12 14.54 30.80
C PRO A 25 -3.42 14.62 31.61
N ASP A 26 -3.73 15.83 32.08
CA ASP A 26 -4.85 16.11 33.00
C ASP A 26 -6.22 15.70 32.43
N HIS A 27 -6.40 15.82 31.11
CA HIS A 27 -7.63 15.41 30.43
C HIS A 27 -7.87 13.89 30.48
N LEU A 28 -6.81 13.07 30.48
CA LEU A 28 -6.93 11.61 30.61
C LEU A 28 -7.30 11.22 32.04
N ILE A 29 -6.76 11.92 33.04
CA ILE A 29 -7.12 11.69 34.45
C ILE A 29 -8.62 11.99 34.65
N LYS A 30 -9.11 13.12 34.15
CA LYS A 30 -10.55 13.48 34.19
C LYS A 30 -11.41 12.44 33.47
N HIS A 31 -10.96 11.93 32.33
CA HIS A 31 -11.67 10.89 31.60
C HIS A 31 -11.75 9.59 32.42
N LEU A 32 -10.65 9.15 33.02
CA LEU A 32 -10.61 7.96 33.89
C LEU A 32 -11.50 8.13 35.13
N GLN A 33 -11.54 9.32 35.73
CA GLN A 33 -12.44 9.63 36.84
C GLN A 33 -13.91 9.50 36.42
N ARG A 34 -14.29 10.10 35.28
CA ARG A 34 -15.64 9.98 34.73
C ARG A 34 -16.00 8.52 34.46
N LEU A 35 -15.09 7.77 33.87
CA LEU A 35 -15.29 6.34 33.55
C LEU A 35 -15.48 5.51 34.83
N LYS A 36 -14.78 5.85 35.91
CA LYS A 36 -14.97 5.23 37.24
C LYS A 36 -16.35 5.54 37.82
N GLU A 37 -16.84 6.76 37.65
CA GLU A 37 -18.16 7.17 38.12
C GLU A 37 -19.31 6.50 37.35
N THR A 38 -19.15 6.32 36.03
CA THR A 38 -20.16 5.70 35.16
C THR A 38 -20.20 4.18 35.32
N GLU A 39 -19.05 3.50 35.22
CA GLU A 39 -18.97 2.03 35.21
C GLU A 39 -18.97 1.41 36.61
N ARG A 40 -18.54 2.16 37.64
CA ARG A 40 -18.46 1.76 39.05
C ARG A 40 -17.84 0.37 39.26
N ARG A 41 -18.66 -0.68 39.39
CA ARG A 41 -18.23 -2.07 39.63
C ARG A 41 -17.56 -2.70 38.41
N ASN A 42 -17.90 -2.23 37.21
CA ASN A 42 -17.36 -2.74 35.95
C ASN A 42 -16.13 -1.98 35.47
N PHE A 43 -15.67 -0.97 36.22
CA PHE A 43 -14.53 -0.13 35.86
C PHE A 43 -13.29 -0.96 35.51
N SER A 44 -12.93 -1.94 36.36
CA SER A 44 -11.76 -2.79 36.13
C SER A 44 -11.88 -3.62 34.86
N SER A 45 -13.07 -4.14 34.55
CA SER A 45 -13.33 -4.88 33.31
C SER A 45 -13.16 -3.97 32.09
N LYS A 46 -13.68 -2.74 32.15
CA LYS A 46 -13.56 -1.77 31.06
C LYS A 46 -12.12 -1.33 30.83
N ILE A 47 -11.36 -1.10 31.89
CA ILE A 47 -9.92 -0.80 31.79
C ILE A 47 -9.17 -2.00 31.21
N ALA A 48 -9.53 -3.24 31.59
CA ALA A 48 -8.91 -4.44 31.04
C ALA A 48 -9.12 -4.54 29.51
N GLU A 49 -10.30 -4.18 29.00
CA GLU A 49 -10.54 -4.10 27.54
C GLU A 49 -9.58 -3.12 26.86
N PHE A 50 -9.42 -1.90 27.40
CA PHE A 50 -8.50 -0.91 26.85
C PHE A 50 -7.05 -1.37 26.90
N VAL A 51 -6.63 -2.03 27.99
CA VAL A 51 -5.28 -2.58 28.09
C VAL A 51 -5.06 -3.70 27.07
N LEU A 52 -6.00 -4.62 26.90
CA LEU A 52 -5.91 -5.70 25.90
C LEU A 52 -5.84 -5.14 24.48
N GLN A 53 -6.65 -4.12 24.16
CA GLN A 53 -6.59 -3.43 22.88
C GLN A 53 -5.24 -2.71 22.69
N GLY A 54 -4.73 -2.06 23.74
CA GLY A 54 -3.42 -1.41 23.73
C GLY A 54 -2.28 -2.41 23.49
N VAL A 55 -2.29 -3.56 24.16
CA VAL A 55 -1.28 -4.62 23.96
C VAL A 55 -1.38 -5.21 22.55
N THR A 56 -2.60 -5.46 22.07
CA THR A 56 -2.82 -6.00 20.72
C THR A 56 -2.33 -5.04 19.65
N SER A 57 -2.61 -3.74 19.79
CA SER A 57 -2.16 -2.72 18.85
C SER A 57 -0.65 -2.44 18.95
N SER A 58 -0.05 -2.49 20.15
CA SER A 58 1.41 -2.39 20.32
C SER A 58 2.13 -3.57 19.68
N HIS A 59 1.67 -4.79 19.91
CA HIS A 59 2.24 -5.98 19.29
C HIS A 59 2.06 -6.00 17.77
N ALA A 60 0.97 -5.43 17.25
CA ALA A 60 0.77 -5.22 15.81
C ALA A 60 1.69 -4.13 15.22
N ARG A 61 2.19 -3.19 16.02
CA ARG A 61 3.20 -2.20 15.59
C ARG A 61 4.63 -2.78 15.64
N GLU A 62 4.91 -3.66 16.60
CA GLU A 62 6.22 -4.31 16.74
C GLU A 62 6.49 -5.33 15.62
N LYS A 63 5.44 -5.98 15.11
CA LYS A 63 5.53 -6.74 13.87
C LYS A 63 5.25 -5.80 12.71
N GLU A 64 6.16 -5.69 11.74
CA GLU A 64 5.98 -4.95 10.49
C GLU A 64 4.84 -5.59 9.67
N THR A 65 3.60 -5.41 10.12
CA THR A 65 2.40 -6.05 9.57
C THR A 65 1.56 -5.00 8.86
N ILE A 66 1.34 -5.23 7.57
CA ILE A 66 0.47 -4.39 6.74
C ILE A 66 -0.94 -4.97 6.81
N SER A 67 -1.89 -4.24 7.40
CA SER A 67 -3.30 -4.65 7.46
C SER A 67 -4.08 -4.04 6.29
N ILE A 68 -4.47 -4.88 5.33
CA ILE A 68 -5.22 -4.46 4.14
C ILE A 68 -6.72 -4.79 4.35
N PRO A 69 -7.60 -3.78 4.47
CA PRO A 69 -9.04 -4.04 4.58
C PRO A 69 -9.60 -4.56 3.25
N LEU A 70 -10.52 -5.52 3.31
CA LEU A 70 -11.16 -6.08 2.12
C LEU A 70 -12.28 -5.13 1.64
N PRO A 71 -12.36 -4.80 0.33
CA PRO A 71 -13.32 -3.84 -0.19
C PRO A 71 -14.76 -4.39 -0.26
N LYS A 72 -14.94 -5.72 -0.35
CA LYS A 72 -16.24 -6.40 -0.42
C LYS A 72 -16.20 -7.73 0.33
N SER A 73 -17.37 -8.27 0.66
CA SER A 73 -17.48 -9.60 1.25
C SER A 73 -17.01 -10.67 0.25
N LEU A 74 -15.92 -11.37 0.58
CA LEU A 74 -15.38 -12.45 -0.24
C LEU A 74 -16.37 -13.62 -0.33
N SER A 75 -16.38 -14.33 -1.46
CA SER A 75 -17.08 -15.60 -1.61
C SER A 75 -16.43 -16.69 -0.74
N LYS A 76 -17.09 -17.84 -0.55
CA LYS A 76 -16.50 -18.98 0.15
C LYS A 76 -15.20 -19.43 -0.53
N THR A 77 -15.21 -19.55 -1.85
CA THR A 77 -14.05 -19.96 -2.63
C THR A 77 -12.91 -18.96 -2.55
N GLN A 78 -13.19 -17.65 -2.58
CA GLN A 78 -12.17 -16.61 -2.43
C GLN A 78 -11.55 -16.61 -1.03
N ARG A 79 -12.35 -16.86 0.03
CA ARG A 79 -11.83 -17.01 1.40
C ARG A 79 -10.96 -18.24 1.55
N ASP A 80 -11.38 -19.36 0.97
CA ASP A 80 -10.62 -20.62 1.02
C ASP A 80 -9.32 -20.49 0.21
N TRP A 81 -9.37 -19.78 -0.92
CA TRP A 81 -8.18 -19.42 -1.70
C TRP A 81 -7.21 -18.58 -0.89
N LEU A 82 -7.66 -17.49 -0.24
CA LEU A 82 -6.80 -16.60 0.54
C LEU A 82 -6.07 -17.32 1.70
N LYS A 83 -6.70 -18.35 2.26
CA LYS A 83 -6.14 -19.15 3.37
C LYS A 83 -5.20 -20.27 2.91
N HIS A 84 -5.13 -20.54 1.62
CA HIS A 84 -4.28 -21.60 1.10
C HIS A 84 -2.82 -21.12 1.05
N GLN A 85 -1.89 -22.00 1.45
CA GLN A 85 -0.45 -21.68 1.54
C GLN A 85 0.14 -21.10 0.25
N HIS A 86 -0.22 -21.65 -0.92
CA HIS A 86 0.25 -21.13 -2.20
C HIS A 86 -0.24 -19.72 -2.50
N SER A 87 -1.49 -19.41 -2.16
CA SER A 87 -2.07 -18.08 -2.34
C SER A 87 -1.44 -17.06 -1.40
N GLU A 88 -1.17 -17.46 -0.16
CA GLU A 88 -0.44 -16.65 0.82
C GLU A 88 0.97 -16.33 0.32
N ALA A 89 1.69 -17.33 -0.20
CA ALA A 89 3.03 -17.12 -0.77
C ALA A 89 3.00 -16.20 -2.01
N LEU A 90 1.99 -16.36 -2.87
CA LEU A 90 1.80 -15.52 -4.05
C LEU A 90 1.54 -14.07 -3.63
N LEU A 91 0.61 -13.83 -2.71
CA LEU A 91 0.32 -12.49 -2.20
C LEU A 91 1.54 -11.88 -1.50
N GLY A 92 2.28 -12.67 -0.72
CA GLY A 92 3.53 -12.23 -0.10
C GLY A 92 4.56 -11.78 -1.14
N ASN A 93 4.70 -12.53 -2.24
CA ASN A 93 5.61 -12.17 -3.34
C ASN A 93 5.16 -10.89 -4.07
N ILE A 94 3.86 -10.71 -4.34
CA ILE A 94 3.34 -9.48 -4.93
C ILE A 94 3.62 -8.28 -4.02
N VAL A 95 3.34 -8.40 -2.72
CA VAL A 95 3.59 -7.33 -1.75
C VAL A 95 5.09 -7.02 -1.68
N TYR A 96 5.95 -8.04 -1.67
CA TYR A 96 7.40 -7.85 -1.71
C TYR A 96 7.85 -7.08 -2.95
N GLN A 97 7.36 -7.46 -4.14
CA GLN A 97 7.70 -6.78 -5.39
C GLN A 97 7.22 -5.33 -5.40
N LEU A 98 6.01 -5.05 -4.91
CA LEU A 98 5.49 -3.68 -4.77
C LEU A 98 6.32 -2.82 -3.82
N LEU A 99 6.84 -3.40 -2.74
CA LEU A 99 7.71 -2.70 -1.78
C LEU A 99 9.13 -2.49 -2.32
N ALA A 100 9.64 -3.42 -3.13
CA ALA A 100 10.98 -3.37 -3.69
C ALA A 100 11.08 -2.44 -4.91
N ASP A 101 10.13 -2.52 -5.83
CA ASP A 101 10.08 -1.72 -7.06
C ASP A 101 8.63 -1.49 -7.49
N PRO A 102 7.98 -0.42 -7.01
CA PRO A 102 6.58 -0.16 -7.30
C PRO A 102 6.34 0.13 -8.78
N VAL A 103 7.27 0.81 -9.48
CA VAL A 103 7.10 1.21 -10.90
C VAL A 103 7.05 -0.03 -11.79
N ARG A 104 7.98 -0.97 -11.57
CA ARG A 104 8.01 -2.23 -12.30
C ARG A 104 6.84 -3.15 -11.95
N ALA A 105 6.45 -3.21 -10.67
CA ALA A 105 5.33 -4.03 -10.25
C ALA A 105 4.01 -3.52 -10.85
N THR A 106 3.79 -2.20 -10.89
CA THR A 106 2.60 -1.62 -11.52
C THR A 106 2.58 -1.81 -13.03
N SER A 107 3.74 -1.74 -13.68
CA SER A 107 3.82 -1.92 -15.13
C SER A 107 3.55 -3.37 -15.55
N ILE A 108 4.02 -4.36 -14.78
CA ILE A 108 3.67 -5.78 -14.98
C ILE A 108 2.17 -6.00 -14.74
N LEU A 109 1.60 -5.43 -13.69
CA LEU A 109 0.15 -5.54 -13.42
C LEU A 109 -0.69 -4.87 -14.52
N ALA A 110 -0.24 -3.73 -15.04
CA ALA A 110 -0.87 -3.04 -16.16
C ALA A 110 -0.83 -3.93 -17.40
N ALA A 111 0.34 -4.44 -17.78
CA ALA A 111 0.53 -5.35 -18.91
C ALA A 111 -0.34 -6.62 -18.80
N MET A 112 -0.42 -7.23 -17.60
CA MET A 112 -1.28 -8.39 -17.36
C MET A 112 -2.78 -8.07 -17.52
N ASN A 113 -3.21 -6.85 -17.17
CA ASN A 113 -4.60 -6.43 -17.24
C ASN A 113 -4.98 -5.87 -18.64
N SER A 114 -4.00 -5.35 -19.39
CA SER A 114 -4.16 -4.88 -20.77
C SER A 114 -3.92 -5.97 -21.82
N ASN A 115 -3.40 -7.14 -21.44
CA ASN A 115 -3.00 -8.23 -22.34
C ASN A 115 -1.97 -7.79 -23.41
N SER A 116 -1.18 -6.75 -23.13
CA SER A 116 -0.10 -6.27 -24.00
C SER A 116 1.25 -6.81 -23.52
N THR A 117 2.09 -7.23 -24.46
CA THR A 117 3.46 -7.72 -24.18
C THR A 117 4.46 -6.58 -24.01
N ASP A 118 4.07 -5.36 -24.37
CA ASP A 118 4.89 -4.16 -24.27
C ASP A 118 4.48 -3.35 -23.03
N ILE A 119 5.46 -3.07 -22.19
CA ILE A 119 5.31 -2.51 -20.85
C ILE A 119 5.04 -1.01 -20.92
N ASP A 120 5.67 -0.32 -21.86
CA ASP A 120 5.57 1.15 -22.00
C ASP A 120 4.21 1.56 -22.59
N GLN A 121 3.68 0.76 -23.53
CA GLN A 121 2.33 0.95 -24.06
C GLN A 121 1.23 0.70 -23.02
N ALA A 122 1.44 -0.26 -22.09
CA ALA A 122 0.45 -0.58 -21.06
C ALA A 122 0.25 0.56 -20.05
N LEU A 123 1.33 1.29 -19.75
CA LEU A 123 1.30 2.43 -18.84
C LEU A 123 0.46 3.57 -19.43
N TYR A 124 0.62 3.84 -20.72
CA TYR A 124 -0.15 4.84 -21.46
C TYR A 124 -1.65 4.51 -21.54
N LEU A 125 -2.01 3.24 -21.74
CA LEU A 125 -3.42 2.80 -21.84
C LEU A 125 -4.22 2.96 -20.54
N GLN A 126 -3.56 3.06 -19.39
CA GLN A 126 -4.25 3.20 -18.10
C GLN A 126 -4.66 4.64 -17.79
N GLU A 127 -4.01 5.64 -18.40
CA GLU A 127 -4.36 7.06 -18.22
C GLU A 127 -5.63 7.45 -18.98
N GLU A 128 -6.01 6.71 -20.04
CA GLU A 128 -7.17 7.03 -20.89
C GLU A 128 -8.53 6.49 -20.41
N LYS A 129 -8.64 5.88 -19.22
CA LYS A 129 -9.95 5.46 -18.70
C LYS A 129 -10.57 6.56 -17.84
N PRO A 130 -11.48 7.40 -18.36
CA PRO A 130 -12.22 8.34 -17.52
C PRO A 130 -13.05 7.55 -16.52
N TYR A 131 -12.82 7.82 -15.23
CA TYR A 131 -13.70 7.40 -14.15
C TYR A 131 -15.13 7.85 -14.48
N LYS A 132 -16.00 6.91 -14.88
CA LYS A 132 -17.44 7.15 -14.89
C LYS A 132 -17.95 7.07 -13.45
N SER A 133 -17.92 8.20 -12.76
CA SER A 133 -18.71 8.41 -11.54
C SER A 133 -20.15 8.63 -11.95
N ASP A 134 -21.04 7.71 -11.58
CA ASP A 134 -22.47 7.94 -11.65
C ASP A 134 -22.89 8.99 -10.60
N GLN A 135 -23.75 9.90 -11.06
CA GLN A 135 -24.67 10.83 -10.36
C GLN A 135 -24.24 12.29 -10.13
N GLU A 136 -24.76 13.13 -11.04
CA GLU A 136 -25.46 14.41 -10.84
C GLU A 136 -24.97 15.38 -9.75
N THR A 137 -24.40 16.51 -10.16
CA THR A 137 -24.87 17.86 -9.78
C THR A 137 -24.40 18.87 -10.84
N ALA A 138 -25.34 19.64 -11.36
CA ALA A 138 -25.11 20.67 -12.36
C ALA A 138 -24.40 21.90 -11.76
N GLU A 139 -23.25 22.29 -12.31
CA GLU A 139 -22.83 23.69 -12.33
C GLU A 139 -22.18 24.02 -13.70
N LYS A 140 -22.68 25.09 -14.31
CA LYS A 140 -22.26 25.62 -15.60
C LYS A 140 -20.84 26.17 -15.49
N PHE A 141 -19.86 25.46 -16.03
CA PHE A 141 -18.59 26.08 -16.40
C PHE A 141 -18.73 26.63 -17.83
N ASN A 142 -18.61 27.95 -17.98
CA ASN A 142 -18.61 28.63 -19.26
C ASN A 142 -17.14 28.77 -19.71
N PRO A 143 -16.64 27.98 -20.68
CA PRO A 143 -15.32 28.26 -21.24
C PRO A 143 -15.46 29.49 -22.12
N GLN A 144 -14.91 30.61 -21.65
CA GLN A 144 -14.58 31.73 -22.54
C GLN A 144 -13.60 31.20 -23.59
N VAL A 145 -14.12 30.99 -24.80
CA VAL A 145 -13.49 31.20 -26.11
C VAL A 145 -11.96 31.15 -26.08
N LEU A 146 -11.41 29.94 -26.18
CA LEU A 146 -10.12 29.75 -26.85
C LEU A 146 -10.45 29.81 -28.35
N ASN A 147 -10.02 30.86 -29.03
CA ASN A 147 -10.14 30.96 -30.48
C ASN A 147 -9.21 29.90 -31.10
N ASP A 148 -9.72 29.11 -32.04
CA ASP A 148 -8.94 28.15 -32.84
C ASP A 148 -7.85 28.83 -33.70
N ASP A 149 -7.89 30.16 -33.86
CA ASP A 149 -6.96 30.93 -34.71
C ASP A 149 -5.50 30.99 -34.18
N ASP A 150 -5.25 30.68 -32.90
CA ASP A 150 -3.89 30.74 -32.33
C ASP A 150 -3.06 29.46 -32.59
N LEU A 151 -3.67 28.38 -33.07
CA LEU A 151 -2.98 27.12 -33.40
C LEU A 151 -2.37 27.11 -34.81
N ASP A 152 -2.93 27.90 -35.73
CA ASP A 152 -2.44 28.03 -37.11
C ASP A 152 -1.15 28.86 -37.22
N THR A 153 -0.75 29.52 -36.13
CA THR A 153 0.47 30.34 -36.06
C THR A 153 1.65 29.58 -35.43
N PHE A 154 1.45 28.33 -35.00
CA PHE A 154 2.49 27.54 -34.32
C PHE A 154 3.31 26.73 -35.34
N ASP A 155 4.56 27.12 -35.54
CA ASP A 155 5.46 26.51 -36.53
C ASP A 155 6.13 25.26 -35.95
N TRP A 156 5.53 24.10 -36.21
CA TRP A 156 6.02 22.79 -35.76
C TRP A 156 7.40 22.45 -36.33
N ASP A 157 7.77 22.98 -37.49
CA ASP A 157 9.08 22.74 -38.11
C ASP A 157 10.20 23.42 -37.32
N ALA A 158 9.93 24.59 -36.73
CA ALA A 158 10.90 25.31 -35.89
C ALA A 158 11.18 24.58 -34.56
N ALA A 159 10.16 23.95 -33.97
CA ALA A 159 10.28 23.19 -32.72
C ALA A 159 11.08 21.88 -32.91
N LEU A 160 10.90 21.21 -34.05
CA LEU A 160 11.61 19.98 -34.37
C LEU A 160 13.12 20.23 -34.64
N GLN A 161 13.45 21.40 -35.17
CA GLN A 161 14.82 21.79 -35.49
C GLN A 161 15.63 22.18 -34.25
N GLU A 162 14.99 22.69 -33.19
CA GLU A 162 15.64 22.91 -31.89
C GLU A 162 15.96 21.58 -31.16
N GLN A 163 15.17 20.53 -31.36
CA GLN A 163 15.42 19.22 -30.74
C GLN A 163 16.56 18.46 -31.44
N ALA A 164 16.62 18.52 -32.77
CA ALA A 164 17.67 17.87 -33.57
C ALA A 164 19.08 18.47 -33.39
N SER A 165 19.23 19.60 -32.70
CA SER A 165 20.52 20.24 -32.44
C SER A 165 21.09 19.95 -31.04
N THR A 166 20.41 19.14 -30.21
CA THR A 166 20.84 18.81 -28.83
C THR A 166 21.12 17.32 -28.59
N GLU A 167 20.71 16.41 -29.49
CA GLU A 167 20.93 14.96 -29.31
C GLU A 167 22.11 14.47 -30.18
N GLU A 168 23.31 14.44 -29.60
CA GLU A 168 24.34 13.48 -30.02
C GLU A 168 23.84 12.09 -29.58
N GLU A 169 23.22 11.35 -30.51
CA GLU A 169 22.82 9.95 -30.34
C GLU A 169 24.07 9.07 -30.17
N GLU A 170 24.28 8.53 -28.97
CA GLU A 170 25.04 7.28 -28.80
C GLU A 170 24.16 6.14 -29.35
N GLU A 171 24.30 5.82 -30.64
CA GLU A 171 23.81 4.57 -31.23
C GLU A 171 24.50 3.39 -30.52
N LEU A 172 23.77 2.71 -29.61
CA LEU A 172 24.16 1.39 -29.14
C LEU A 172 23.91 0.39 -30.27
N ASP A 173 24.99 -0.08 -30.87
CA ASP A 173 25.00 -1.02 -32.00
C ASP A 173 24.22 -2.29 -31.65
N VAL A 174 23.36 -2.73 -32.58
CA VAL A 174 22.41 -3.84 -32.38
C VAL A 174 23.14 -5.17 -32.09
N GLU A 175 24.40 -5.27 -32.50
CA GLU A 175 25.29 -6.42 -32.23
C GLU A 175 25.63 -6.60 -30.74
N ASP A 176 25.62 -5.54 -29.92
CA ASP A 176 25.98 -5.64 -28.50
C ASP A 176 24.85 -6.22 -27.64
N VAL A 177 23.59 -6.00 -28.05
CA VAL A 177 22.41 -6.52 -27.33
C VAL A 177 22.33 -8.04 -27.43
N ASP A 178 22.60 -8.60 -28.62
CA ASP A 178 22.59 -10.05 -28.85
C ASP A 178 23.72 -10.76 -28.08
N LYS A 179 24.86 -10.09 -27.91
CA LYS A 179 26.00 -10.61 -27.15
C LYS A 179 25.71 -10.67 -25.65
N ILE A 180 25.05 -9.64 -25.11
CA ILE A 180 24.62 -9.59 -23.70
C ILE A 180 23.56 -10.67 -23.42
N LEU A 181 22.64 -10.90 -24.36
CA LEU A 181 21.60 -11.93 -24.23
C LEU A 181 22.15 -13.35 -24.36
N GLY A 182 23.14 -13.58 -25.24
CA GLY A 182 23.81 -14.86 -25.39
C GLY A 182 24.61 -15.28 -24.15
N ASP A 183 25.32 -14.33 -23.53
CA ASP A 183 26.11 -14.59 -22.32
C ASP A 183 25.21 -14.83 -21.09
N PHE A 184 24.03 -14.21 -21.05
CA PHE A 184 23.01 -14.47 -20.02
C PHE A 184 22.37 -15.86 -20.15
N LEU A 185 22.01 -16.28 -21.36
CA LEU A 185 21.38 -17.59 -21.60
C LEU A 185 22.34 -18.76 -21.33
N SER A 186 23.63 -18.57 -21.62
CA SER A 186 24.64 -19.61 -21.38
C SER A 186 24.91 -19.85 -19.88
N HIS A 187 24.69 -18.84 -19.02
CA HIS A 187 24.80 -18.99 -17.57
C HIS A 187 23.62 -19.72 -16.92
N MET A 188 22.47 -19.78 -17.58
CA MET A 188 21.26 -20.42 -17.03
C MET A 188 21.21 -21.94 -17.32
N ASN A 189 22.01 -22.42 -18.27
CA ASN A 189 22.06 -23.81 -18.70
C ASN A 189 23.25 -24.60 -18.11
N LYS A 190 23.74 -24.18 -16.94
CA LYS A 190 24.85 -24.81 -16.24
C LYS A 190 24.42 -25.40 -14.90
#